data_AF-A0A0W0VYH3-F1
#
_entry.id   AF-A0A0W0VYH3-F1
#
_cell.length_a   1.000
_cell.length_b   1.000
_cell.length_c   1.000
_cell.angle_alpha   90.00
_cell.angle_beta   90.00
_cell.angle_gamma   90.00
#
_symmetry.space_group_name_H-M   'P 1'
#
loop_
_entity.id
_entity.type
_entity.pdbx_description
1 polymer ?
#
loop_
_entity_poly.entity_id
_entity_poly.type
_entity_poly.pdbx_seq_one_letter_code
_entity_poly.pdbx_strand_id
1 'polypeptide(L)' 'MLTVIRRIGEEIYIDRGKIKILLISENEGLIKIGIEAPKHVDVERKELFIRKAVERHALAQEIRNKTKDMQNSRGDHD' A
#
# COMPACT_ATOMS: atom_id res chain seq x y z
N MET A 1 -1.87 -10.90 -15.98
CA MET A 1 -0.63 -10.11 -15.86
C MET A 1 -0.24 -9.67 -17.26
N LEU A 2 -0.11 -8.38 -17.50
CA LEU A 2 0.38 -7.85 -18.77
C LEU A 2 1.89 -7.61 -18.64
N THR A 3 2.67 -8.07 -19.61
CA THR A 3 4.14 -7.94 -19.62
C THR A 3 4.56 -7.10 -20.80
N VAL A 4 5.34 -6.05 -20.55
CA VAL A 4 5.88 -5.16 -21.58
C VAL A 4 7.35 -4.91 -21.31
N ILE A 5 8.15 -4.88 -22.37
CA ILE A 5 9.58 -4.53 -22.31
C ILE A 5 9.72 -3.07 -22.67
N ARG A 6 10.35 -2.28 -21.79
CA ARG A 6 10.62 -0.86 -21.97
C ARG A 6 12.12 -0.57 -21.88
N ARG A 7 12.58 0.40 -22.66
CA ARG A 7 13.94 0.98 -22.54
C ARG A 7 13.94 2.12 -21.53
N ILE A 8 15.13 2.52 -21.08
CA ILE A 8 15.31 3.71 -20.24
C ILE A 8 14.74 4.94 -20.97
N GLY A 9 13.94 5.73 -20.27
CA GLY A 9 13.24 6.90 -20.81
C GLY A 9 11.86 6.61 -21.41
N GLU A 10 11.48 5.33 -21.56
CA GLU A 10 10.15 4.98 -22.05
C GLU A 10 9.11 4.93 -20.92
N GLU A 11 7.86 5.16 -21.31
CA GLU A 11 6.74 5.28 -20.39
C GLU A 11 5.67 4.20 -20.63
N ILE A 12 4.93 3.89 -19.56
CA ILE A 12 3.73 3.05 -19.58
C ILE A 12 2.59 3.85 -18.98
N TYR A 13 1.46 3.88 -19.68
CA TYR A 13 0.25 4.58 -19.24
C TYR A 13 -0.84 3.58 -18.85
N ILE A 14 -1.51 3.83 -17.72
CA ILE A 14 -2.60 3.02 -17.16
C ILE A 14 -3.81 3.92 -16.89
N ASP A 15 -5.02 3.36 -17.01
CA ASP A 15 -6.31 4.05 -16.88
C ASP A 15 -6.39 5.32 -17.74
N ARG A 16 -6.29 5.15 -19.06
CA ARG A 16 -6.37 6.25 -20.05
C ARG A 16 -5.41 7.42 -19.73
N GLY A 17 -4.23 7.10 -19.23
CA GLY A 17 -3.16 8.06 -18.98
C GLY A 17 -3.13 8.68 -17.58
N LYS A 18 -4.06 8.32 -16.68
CA LYS A 18 -4.05 8.86 -15.31
C LYS A 18 -2.86 8.41 -14.48
N ILE A 19 -2.39 7.19 -14.71
CA ILE A 19 -1.20 6.65 -14.05
C ILE A 19 -0.12 6.51 -15.09
N LYS A 20 1.05 7.08 -14.82
CA LYS A 20 2.22 7.04 -15.69
C LYS A 20 3.38 6.39 -14.95
N ILE A 21 4.01 5.42 -15.58
CA ILE A 21 5.20 4.73 -15.09
C ILE A 21 6.35 5.05 -16.03
N LEU A 22 7.43 5.61 -15.52
CA LEU A 22 8.62 5.97 -16.26
C LEU A 22 9.79 5.09 -15.83
N LEU A 23 10.48 4.45 -16.79
CA LEU A 23 11.74 3.78 -16.52
C LEU A 23 12.87 4.81 -16.51
N ILE A 24 13.42 5.11 -15.33
CA ILE A 24 14.38 6.21 -15.15
C ILE A 24 15.82 5.74 -15.38
N SER A 25 16.21 4.62 -14.78
CA SER A 25 17.55 4.07 -14.92
C SER A 25 17.61 2.61 -14.51
N GLU A 26 18.62 1.91 -14.98
CA GLU A 26 19.00 0.59 -14.50
C GLU A 26 20.44 0.68 -13.98
N ASN A 27 20.69 0.12 -12.80
CA ASN A 27 22.03 0.02 -12.22
C ASN A 27 22.17 -1.32 -11.51
N GLU A 28 23.06 -2.19 -11.99
CA GLU A 28 23.37 -3.49 -11.36
C GLU A 28 22.12 -4.35 -11.07
N GLY A 29 21.16 -4.40 -12.01
CA GLY A 29 19.91 -5.13 -11.85
C GLY A 29 18.85 -4.43 -10.98
N LEU A 30 19.18 -3.27 -10.39
CA LEU A 30 18.22 -2.39 -9.73
C LEU A 30 17.64 -1.41 -10.73
N ILE A 31 16.31 -1.36 -10.82
CA ILE A 31 15.61 -0.45 -11.72
C ILE A 31 15.03 0.70 -10.90
N LYS A 32 15.35 1.92 -11.31
CA LYS A 32 14.71 3.14 -10.81
C LYS A 32 13.47 3.40 -11.66
N ILE A 33 12.32 3.42 -11.01
CA ILE A 33 11.02 3.62 -11.66
C ILE A 33 10.36 4.86 -11.05
N GLY A 34 9.91 5.78 -11.90
CA GLY A 34 9.04 6.88 -11.53
C GLY A 34 7.58 6.47 -11.69
N ILE A 35 6.74 6.77 -10.71
CA ILE A 35 5.29 6.54 -10.81
C ILE A 35 4.60 7.86 -10.50
N GLU A 36 3.80 8.33 -11.44
CA GLU A 36 2.94 9.49 -11.28
C GLU A 36 1.49 9.03 -11.33
N ALA A 37 0.72 9.39 -10.31
CA ALA A 37 -0.67 8.99 -10.17
C ALA A 37 -1.46 10.12 -9.48
N PRO A 38 -2.78 10.21 -9.69
CA PRO A 38 -3.61 11.18 -9.00
C PRO A 38 -3.69 10.87 -7.50
N LYS A 39 -3.96 11.90 -6.68
CA LYS A 39 -3.91 11.82 -5.20
C LYS A 39 -4.82 10.77 -4.55
N HIS A 40 -5.85 10.32 -5.24
CA HIS A 40 -6.78 9.30 -4.74
C HIS A 40 -6.27 7.86 -4.98
N VAL A 41 -5.19 7.69 -5.74
CA VAL A 41 -4.56 6.41 -6.01
C VAL A 41 -3.32 6.31 -5.13
N ASP A 42 -3.36 5.38 -4.18
CA ASP A 42 -2.20 5.09 -3.34
C ASP A 42 -1.12 4.38 -4.16
N VAL A 43 0.11 4.88 -4.05
CA VAL A 43 1.30 4.29 -4.69
C VAL A 43 2.31 3.96 -3.59
N GLU A 44 2.50 2.67 -3.34
CA GLU A 44 3.37 2.20 -2.27
C GLU A 44 4.18 0.99 -2.70
N ARG A 45 5.33 0.80 -2.07
CA ARG A 45 6.11 -0.43 -2.23
C ARG A 45 5.41 -1.58 -1.51
N LYS A 46 5.54 -2.78 -2.06
CA LYS A 46 4.85 -3.99 -1.57
C LYS A 46 5.09 -4.23 -0.09
N GLU A 47 6.32 -4.09 0.37
CA GLU A 47 6.70 -4.30 1.76
C GLU A 47 6.01 -3.32 2.72
N LEU A 48 5.85 -2.07 2.31
CA LEU A 48 5.14 -1.05 3.09
C LEU A 48 3.64 -1.31 3.10
N PHE A 49 3.07 -1.68 1.95
CA PHE A 49 1.65 -2.01 1.86
C PHE A 49 1.28 -3.18 2.80
N ILE A 50 2.07 -4.26 2.77
CA ILE A 50 1.86 -5.43 3.64
C ILE A 50 1.99 -5.02 5.11
N ARG A 51 3.05 -4.27 5.46
CA ARG A 51 3.27 -3.82 6.83
C ARG A 51 2.08 -3.01 7.37
N LYS A 52 1.59 -2.04 6.61
CA LYS A 52 0.41 -1.24 6.99
C LYS A 52 -0.85 -2.09 7.13
N ALA A 53 -1.01 -3.14 6.32
CA ALA A 53 -2.14 -4.05 6.45
C ALA A 53 -2.09 -4.86 7.77
N VAL A 54 -0.91 -5.37 8.12
CA VAL A 54 -0.69 -6.10 9.39
C VAL A 54 -0.91 -5.18 10.60
N GLU A 55 -0.34 -3.97 10.58
CA GLU A 55 -0.49 -2.99 11.67
C GLU A 55 -1.96 -2.60 11.87
N ARG A 56 -2.71 -2.36 10.78
CA ARG A 56 -4.16 -2.08 10.86
C ARG A 56 -4.95 -3.24 11.48
N HIS A 57 -4.61 -4.48 11.13
CA HIS A 57 -5.26 -5.65 11.69
C HIS A 57 -4.97 -5.81 13.18
N ALA A 58 -3.70 -5.62 13.60
CA ALA A 58 -3.31 -5.67 15.00
C ALA A 58 -4.03 -4.60 15.84
N LEU A 59 -4.09 -3.36 15.34
CA LEU A 59 -4.81 -2.27 16.00
C LEU A 59 -6.31 -2.58 16.15
N ALA A 60 -6.94 -3.13 15.10
CA ALA A 60 -8.34 -3.53 15.17
C ALA A 60 -8.60 -4.61 16.22
N GLN A 61 -7.68 -5.57 16.38
CA GLN A 61 -7.77 -6.60 17.43
C GLN A 61 -7.61 -5.99 18.83
N GLU A 62 -6.67 -5.06 19.01
CA GLU A 62 -6.46 -4.39 20.30
C GLU A 62 -7.68 -3.57 20.72
N ILE A 63 -8.27 -2.81 19.79
CA ILE A 63 -9.51 -2.05 20.03
C ILE A 63 -10.65 -2.99 20.43
N ARG A 64 -10.79 -4.13 19.72
CA ARG A 64 -11.82 -5.13 20.03
C ARG A 64 -11.64 -5.71 21.43
N ASN A 65 -10.41 -6.01 21.84
CA ASN A 65 -10.12 -6.57 23.16
C ASN A 65 -10.41 -5.55 24.27
N LYS A 66 -9.91 -4.31 24.13
CA LYS A 66 -10.22 -3.21 25.07
C LYS A 66 -11.73 -2.97 25.23
N THR A 67 -12.49 -3.10 24.14
CA THR A 67 -13.95 -2.93 24.17
C THR A 67 -14.63 -4.04 24.96
N LYS A 68 -14.17 -5.28 24.85
CA LYS A 68 -14.68 -6.41 25.64
C LYS A 68 -14.37 -6.26 27.12
N ASP A 69 -13.15 -5.84 27.44
CA ASP A 69 -12.72 -5.65 28.82
C ASP A 69 -13.59 -4.59 29.52
N MET A 70 -13.87 -3.46 28.84
CA MET A 70 -14.76 -2.41 29.35
C MET A 70 -16.23 -2.84 29.52
N GLN A 71 -16.71 -3.81 28.74
CA GLN A 71 -18.08 -4.32 28.86
C GLN A 71 -18.24 -5.24 30.08
N ASN A 72 -17.23 -6.07 30.35
CA ASN A 72 -17.26 -6.97 31.50
C ASN A 72 -17.14 -6.22 32.84
N SER A 73 -16.39 -5.12 32.93
CA SER A 73 -16.24 -4.35 34.17
C SER A 73 -17.48 -3.56 34.60
N ARG A 74 -18.49 -3.43 33.73
CA ARG A 74 -19.74 -2.69 34.02
C ARG A 74 -20.89 -3.59 34.49
N GLY A 75 -20.70 -4.91 34.48
CA GLY A 75 -21.73 -5.89 34.83
C GLY A 75 -21.72 -6.39 36.29
N ASP A 76 -20.74 -5.98 37.10
CA ASP A 76 -20.53 -6.51 38.46
C ASP A 76 -21.03 -5.59 39.60
N HIS A 77 -21.91 -4.63 39.30
CA HIS A 77 -22.61 -3.83 40.31
C HIS A 77 -24.13 -4.02 40.18
N ASP A 78 -24.64 -5.14 40.67
CA ASP A 78 -26.03 -5.34 41.12
C ASP A 78 -26.06 -6.32 42.29
#